data_AF-X1PKS5-F1
#
_entry.id   AF-X1PKS5-F1
#
_cell.length_a   1.000
_cell.length_b   1.000
_cell.length_c   1.000
_cell.angle_alpha   90.00
_cell.angle_beta   90.00
_cell.angle_gamma   90.00
#
_symmetry.space_group_name_H-M   'P 1'
#
loop_
_entity.id
_entity.type
_entity.pdbx_description
1 polymer ?
#
loop_
_entity_poly.entity_id
_entity_poly.type
_entity_poly.pdbx_seq_one_letter_code
_entity_poly.pdbx_strand_id
1 'polypeptide(L)' 'YPGLYVPRALEIQFDNVEQSRETLCREILALTKMNWNNTQFDMREPITLRAARGVGHILKYIPIDAPESRIAARYSFYM' A
#
# COMPACT_ATOMS: atom_id res chain seq x y z
N TYR A 1 -8.71 22.61 2.14
CA TYR A 1 -7.69 22.21 3.13
C TYR A 1 -7.09 23.48 3.73
N PRO A 2 -7.46 23.87 4.96
CA PRO A 2 -6.83 24.98 5.67
C PRO A 2 -5.76 24.50 6.67
N GLY A 3 -5.13 23.34 6.42
CA GLY A 3 -4.05 22.84 7.27
C GLY A 3 -2.75 23.61 7.04
N LEU A 4 -1.90 23.67 8.07
CA LEU A 4 -0.65 24.45 8.09
C LEU A 4 0.39 24.03 7.04
N TYR A 5 0.23 22.88 6.39
CA TYR A 5 1.25 22.28 5.53
C TYR A 5 0.79 22.12 4.09
N VAL A 6 1.72 22.32 3.15
CA VAL A 6 1.49 22.01 1.73
C VAL A 6 1.39 20.49 1.56
N PRO A 7 0.32 19.96 0.93
CA PRO A 7 0.21 18.53 0.66
C PRO A 7 1.38 18.02 -0.18
N ARG A 8 1.97 16.89 0.22
CA ARG A 8 3.02 16.24 -0.56
C ARG A 8 2.40 15.28 -1.57
N ALA A 9 2.59 15.56 -2.85
CA ALA A 9 2.13 14.71 -3.94
C ALA A 9 2.73 13.29 -3.86
N LEU A 10 2.03 12.35 -4.50
CA LEU A 10 2.56 11.02 -4.81
C LEU A 10 3.29 11.11 -6.15
N GLU A 11 4.55 10.70 -6.18
CA GLU A 11 5.27 10.51 -7.43
C GLU A 11 4.87 9.16 -8.02
N ILE A 12 4.52 9.16 -9.31
CA ILE A 12 4.12 7.97 -10.05
C ILE A 12 4.99 7.90 -11.30
N GLN A 13 5.78 6.84 -11.40
CA GLN A 13 6.58 6.55 -12.58
C GLN A 13 5.89 5.43 -13.37
N PHE A 14 5.78 5.63 -14.68
CA PHE A 14 5.17 4.67 -15.59
C PHE A 14 6.28 4.02 -16.42
N ASP A 15 6.30 2.70 -16.46
CA ASP A 15 7.24 1.92 -17.26
C ASP A 15 6.53 1.39 -18.52
N ASN A 16 6.10 0.12 -18.51
CA ASN A 16 5.26 -0.44 -19.56
C ASN A 16 3.78 -0.45 -19.12
N VAL A 17 2.93 0.31 -19.80
CA VAL A 17 1.51 0.48 -19.44
C VAL A 17 0.57 0.30 -20.63
N GLU A 18 -0.53 -0.40 -20.40
CA GLU A 18 -1.56 -0.67 -21.42
C GLU A 18 -2.69 0.37 -21.42
N GLN A 19 -2.81 1.14 -20.34
CA GLN A 19 -3.84 2.16 -20.15
C GLN A 19 -3.26 3.57 -20.12
N SER A 20 -4.13 4.57 -20.29
CA SER A 20 -3.72 5.97 -20.17
C SER A 20 -3.28 6.31 -18.74
N ARG A 21 -2.34 7.25 -18.63
CA ARG A 21 -1.78 7.71 -17.35
C ARG A 21 -2.86 8.29 -16.44
N GLU A 22 -3.86 8.98 -16.99
CA GLU A 22 -4.96 9.55 -16.23
C GLU A 22 -5.84 8.47 -15.58
N THR A 23 -6.08 7.37 -16.30
CA THR A 23 -6.86 6.24 -15.78
C THR A 23 -6.11 5.55 -14.65
N LEU A 24 -4.83 5.24 -14.85
CA LEU A 24 -3.98 4.68 -13.81
C LEU A 24 -3.87 5.59 -12.58
N CYS A 25 -3.71 6.91 -12.77
CA CYS A 25 -3.70 7.86 -11.66
C CYS A 25 -5.03 7.88 -10.89
N ARG A 26 -6.18 7.77 -11.58
CA ARG A 26 -7.49 7.68 -10.93
C ARG A 26 -7.62 6.39 -10.11
N GLU A 27 -7.16 5.26 -10.64
CA GLU A 27 -7.15 3.99 -9.93
C GLU A 27 -6.24 4.03 -8.71
N ILE A 28 -5.02 4.56 -8.86
CA ILE A 28 -4.08 4.75 -7.74
C ILE A 28 -4.70 5.64 -6.67
N LEU A 29 -5.34 6.75 -7.05
CA LEU A 29 -6.04 7.63 -6.12
C LEU A 29 -7.18 6.89 -5.41
N ALA A 30 -8.00 6.11 -6.13
CA ALA A 30 -9.06 5.30 -5.54
C ALA A 30 -8.49 4.28 -4.54
N LEU A 31 -7.37 3.63 -4.86
CA LEU A 31 -6.67 2.69 -3.97
C LEU A 31 -6.22 3.34 -2.65
N THR A 32 -5.93 4.64 -2.62
CA THR A 32 -5.65 5.36 -1.35
C THR A 32 -6.86 5.44 -0.41
N LYS A 33 -8.07 5.18 -0.92
CA LYS A 33 -9.34 5.32 -0.21
C LYS A 33 -9.94 3.99 0.24
N MET A 34 -9.34 2.87 -0.17
CA MET A 34 -9.89 1.54 0.07
C MET A 34 -9.39 0.87 1.36
N ASN A 35 -8.94 1.65 2.34
CA ASN A 35 -8.57 1.10 3.63
C ASN A 35 -9.82 0.83 4.48
N TRP A 36 -10.29 -0.40 4.51
CA TRP A 36 -11.46 -0.79 5.33
C TRP A 36 -11.18 -0.86 6.83
N ASN A 37 -9.89 -0.86 7.23
CA ASN A 37 -9.49 -0.91 8.63
C ASN A 37 -9.46 0.48 9.29
N ASN A 38 -9.72 1.56 8.53
CA ASN A 38 -9.75 2.93 9.05
C ASN A 38 -10.77 3.78 8.28
N THR A 39 -11.55 4.60 8.99
CA THR A 39 -12.51 5.55 8.40
C THR A 39 -11.85 6.81 7.83
N GLN A 40 -10.56 7.02 8.10
CA GLN A 40 -9.80 8.16 7.61
C GLN A 40 -9.56 8.06 6.10
N PHE A 41 -10.17 9.01 5.37
CA PHE A 41 -10.21 9.00 3.91
C PHE A 41 -9.05 9.74 3.24
N ASP A 42 -8.23 10.48 3.98
CA ASP A 42 -7.13 11.30 3.45
C ASP A 42 -5.75 10.60 3.52
N MET A 43 -5.74 9.26 3.55
CA MET A 43 -4.49 8.51 3.48
C MET A 43 -3.76 8.76 2.17
N ARG A 44 -2.42 8.84 2.28
CA ARG A 44 -1.52 9.09 1.16
C ARG A 44 -1.21 7.83 0.35
N GLU A 45 -1.13 6.68 1.01
CA GLU A 45 -0.58 5.47 0.41
C GLU A 45 -1.69 4.56 -0.16
N PRO A 46 -1.56 4.08 -1.42
CA PRO A 46 -2.45 3.07 -1.97
C PRO A 46 -2.47 1.80 -1.12
N ILE A 47 -3.65 1.19 -0.93
CA ILE A 47 -3.83 -0.01 -0.10
C ILE A 47 -2.88 -1.16 -0.49
N THR A 48 -2.52 -1.29 -1.77
CA THR A 48 -1.59 -2.31 -2.29
C THR A 48 -0.19 -2.17 -1.70
N LEU A 49 0.36 -0.96 -1.67
CA LEU A 49 1.68 -0.69 -1.08
C LEU A 49 1.64 -0.79 0.44
N ARG A 50 0.57 -0.27 1.06
CA ARG A 50 0.38 -0.34 2.52
C ARG A 50 0.35 -1.79 3.00
N ALA A 51 -0.43 -2.64 2.32
CA ALA A 51 -0.53 -4.07 2.58
C ALA A 51 0.84 -4.76 2.51
N ALA A 52 1.55 -4.58 1.39
CA ALA A 52 2.85 -5.19 1.15
C ALA A 52 3.90 -4.75 2.19
N ARG A 53 3.94 -3.45 2.53
CA ARG A 53 4.83 -2.93 3.58
C ARG A 53 4.47 -3.49 4.94
N GLY A 54 3.18 -3.55 5.29
CA GLY A 54 2.71 -4.12 6.56
C GLY A 54 3.17 -5.56 6.76
N VAL A 55 2.96 -6.41 5.75
CA VAL A 55 3.45 -7.79 5.74
C VAL A 55 4.97 -7.83 5.87
N GLY A 56 5.71 -7.03 5.07
CA GLY A 56 7.17 -6.97 5.15
C GLY A 56 7.70 -6.53 6.51
N HIS A 57 7.01 -5.60 7.18
CA HIS A 57 7.34 -5.16 8.55
C HIS A 57 7.20 -6.26 9.60
N ILE A 58 6.33 -7.25 9.36
CA ILE A 58 6.17 -8.43 10.21
C ILE A 58 7.21 -9.48 9.85
N LEU A 59 7.34 -9.81 8.56
CA LEU A 59 8.21 -10.89 8.08
C LEU A 59 9.70 -10.63 8.31
N LYS A 60 10.14 -9.36 8.40
CA LYS A 60 11.56 -9.03 8.66
C LYS A 60 12.14 -9.59 9.95
N TYR A 61 11.30 -10.02 10.90
CA TYR A 61 11.74 -10.63 12.16
C TYR A 61 11.90 -12.15 12.08
N ILE A 62 11.57 -12.76 10.94
CA ILE A 62 11.75 -14.18 10.70
C ILE A 62 13.20 -14.42 10.26
N PRO A 63 13.96 -15.29 10.96
CA PRO A 63 15.30 -15.69 10.52
C PRO A 63 15.28 -16.31 9.12
N ILE A 64 16.33 -16.10 8.33
CA ILE A 64 16.45 -16.63 6.95
C ILE A 64 16.41 -18.17 6.92
N ASP A 65 16.88 -18.81 7.98
CA ASP A 65 16.91 -20.27 8.18
C ASP A 65 15.65 -20.82 8.88
N ALA A 66 14.66 -19.98 9.13
CA ALA A 66 13.40 -20.43 9.73
C ALA A 66 12.66 -21.39 8.78
N PRO A 67 12.02 -22.44 9.33
CA PRO A 67 11.23 -23.35 8.51
C PRO A 67 10.01 -22.61 7.91
N GLU A 68 9.65 -22.96 6.68
CA GLU A 68 8.53 -22.34 5.93
C GLU A 68 7.20 -22.40 6.69
N SER A 69 7.03 -23.40 7.58
CA SER A 69 5.87 -23.51 8.47
C SER A 69 5.65 -22.31 9.40
N ARG A 70 6.67 -21.46 9.60
CA ARG A 70 6.54 -20.19 10.35
C ARG A 70 5.97 -19.03 9.52
N ILE A 71 5.83 -19.18 8.21
CA ILE A 71 5.31 -18.16 7.31
C ILE A 71 3.87 -18.54 6.93
N ALA A 72 2.91 -17.72 7.34
CA ALA A 72 1.53 -17.92 6.91
C ALA A 72 1.37 -17.53 5.43
N ALA A 73 0.77 -18.40 4.63
CA ALA A 73 0.58 -18.16 3.19
C ALA A 73 -0.54 -17.14 2.88
N ARG A 74 -1.51 -16.98 3.79
CA ARG A 74 -2.67 -16.10 3.56
C ARG A 74 -2.41 -14.71 4.12
N TYR A 75 -2.68 -13.71 3.31
CA TYR A 75 -2.57 -12.30 3.67
C TYR A 75 -3.35 -11.92 4.95
N SER A 76 -4.51 -12.56 5.19
CA SER A 76 -5.36 -12.29 6.35
C SER A 76 -4.71 -12.56 7.70
N PHE A 77 -3.57 -13.24 7.76
CA PHE A 77 -2.82 -13.43 9.00
C PHE A 77 -1.91 -12.24 9.36
N TYR A 78 -1.82 -11.23 8.49
CA TYR A 78 -0.96 -10.05 8.65
C TYR A 78 -1.73 -8.72 8.74
N MET A 79 -3.06 -8.77 8.81
CA MET A 79 -3.99 -7.63 8.89
C MET A 79 -4.94 -7.80 10.06
#